data_AF-A0A4V5NFN4-F1
#
_entry.id   AF-A0A4V5NFN4-F1
#
_cell.length_a   1.000
_cell.length_b   1.000
_cell.length_c   1.000
_cell.angle_alpha   90.00
_cell.angle_beta   90.00
_cell.angle_gamma   90.00
#
_symmetry.space_group_name_H-M   'P 1'
#
loop_
_entity.id
_entity.type
_entity.pdbx_description
1 polymer ?
#
loop_
_entity_poly.entity_id
_entity_poly.type
_entity_poly.pdbx_seq_one_letter_code
_entity_poly.pdbx_strand_id
1 'polypeptide(L)'
;ALRDRARLEEKRAKATQKEQDKRAKQAERGQRDRHKEAARRKATMNPEIEIREQRRVMSDLSHASDKDDDSHTPSNSSTSAQPEKKKRDKKFCMLPPKDAAGNRDPTWIRVFMEGVDEVGAHCGLFFVSETYERLMGDVGARIEEWIREDMSVRAVEEAAGE
;
A
#
# COMPACT_ATOMS: atom_id res chain seq x y z
N ALA A 1 -38.46 -31.60 45.25
CA ALA A 1 -38.58 -32.41 44.01
C ALA A 1 -39.16 -31.60 42.83
N LEU A 2 -40.44 -31.21 42.84
CA LEU A 2 -41.04 -30.49 41.70
C LEU A 2 -40.54 -29.03 41.55
N ARG A 3 -40.33 -28.32 42.67
CA ARG A 3 -39.88 -26.92 42.68
C ARG A 3 -38.44 -26.73 42.17
N ASP A 4 -37.58 -27.71 42.42
CA ASP A 4 -36.18 -27.69 41.98
C ASP A 4 -36.04 -27.94 40.48
N ARG A 5 -36.92 -28.80 39.93
CA ARG A 5 -36.99 -29.08 38.49
C ARG A 5 -37.44 -27.85 37.69
N ALA A 6 -38.47 -27.15 38.17
CA ALA A 6 -38.93 -25.90 37.56
C ALA A 6 -37.83 -24.82 37.51
N ARG A 7 -37.02 -24.70 38.57
CA ARG A 7 -35.90 -23.73 38.63
C ARG A 7 -34.76 -24.07 37.68
N LEU A 8 -34.54 -25.35 37.40
CA LEU A 8 -33.55 -25.83 36.42
C LEU A 8 -34.00 -25.56 34.98
N GLU A 9 -35.28 -25.78 34.69
CA GLU A 9 -35.89 -25.49 33.39
C GLU A 9 -35.88 -23.97 33.09
N GLU A 10 -36.18 -23.13 34.08
CA GLU A 10 -36.10 -21.66 33.95
C GLU A 10 -34.66 -21.17 33.68
N LYS A 11 -33.66 -21.75 34.37
CA LYS A 11 -32.25 -21.42 34.13
C LYS A 11 -31.81 -21.82 32.73
N ARG A 12 -32.26 -22.98 32.23
CA ARG A 12 -31.95 -23.45 30.88
C ARG A 12 -32.61 -22.58 29.83
N ALA A 13 -33.85 -22.17 30.04
CA ALA A 13 -34.58 -21.23 29.18
C ALA A 13 -33.89 -19.85 29.10
N LYS A 14 -33.43 -19.31 30.24
CA LYS A 14 -32.67 -18.05 30.28
C LYS A 14 -31.31 -18.16 29.58
N ALA A 15 -30.63 -19.30 29.70
CA ALA A 15 -29.37 -19.54 29.01
C ALA A 15 -29.58 -19.60 27.48
N THR A 16 -30.59 -20.33 27.01
CA THR A 16 -30.92 -20.40 25.58
C THR A 16 -31.35 -19.04 25.02
N GLN A 17 -32.10 -18.25 25.78
CA GLN A 17 -32.53 -16.93 25.34
C GLN A 17 -31.35 -15.95 25.23
N LYS A 18 -30.42 -15.99 26.19
CA LYS A 18 -29.20 -15.16 26.15
C LYS A 18 -28.28 -15.55 24.99
N GLU A 19 -28.19 -16.83 24.66
CA GLU A 19 -27.40 -17.31 23.52
C GLU A 19 -28.02 -16.89 22.18
N GLN A 20 -29.34 -17.01 22.05
CA GLN A 20 -30.06 -16.55 20.86
C GLN A 20 -29.93 -15.04 20.65
N ASP A 21 -30.05 -14.22 21.71
CA ASP A 21 -29.89 -12.77 21.63
C ASP A 21 -28.45 -12.37 21.22
N LYS A 22 -27.44 -13.03 21.79
CA LYS A 22 -26.04 -12.82 21.40
C LYS A 22 -25.80 -13.17 19.92
N ARG A 23 -26.39 -14.28 19.45
CA ARG A 23 -26.28 -14.74 18.05
C ARG A 23 -27.01 -13.79 17.09
N ALA A 24 -28.19 -13.28 17.47
CA ALA A 24 -28.93 -12.30 16.70
C ALA A 24 -28.15 -10.98 16.53
N LYS A 25 -27.58 -10.46 17.62
CA LYS A 25 -26.76 -9.24 17.58
C LYS A 25 -25.49 -9.38 16.73
N GLN A 26 -24.88 -10.57 16.73
CA GLN A 26 -23.72 -10.85 15.88
C GLN A 26 -24.12 -10.96 14.40
N ALA A 27 -25.27 -11.57 14.10
CA ALA A 27 -25.80 -11.64 12.75
C ALA A 27 -26.17 -10.26 12.18
N GLU A 28 -26.79 -9.40 12.99
CA GLU A 28 -27.14 -8.01 12.61
C GLU A 28 -25.89 -7.19 12.27
N ARG A 29 -24.83 -7.26 13.10
CA ARG A 29 -23.55 -6.61 12.80
C ARG A 29 -22.94 -7.12 11.49
N GLY A 30 -22.93 -8.44 11.28
CA GLY A 30 -22.42 -9.05 10.06
C GLY A 30 -23.19 -8.62 8.80
N GLN A 31 -24.51 -8.47 8.89
CA GLN A 31 -25.33 -7.95 7.79
C GLN A 31 -25.03 -6.48 7.50
N ARG A 32 -24.85 -5.64 8.54
CA ARG A 32 -24.51 -4.22 8.38
C ARG A 32 -23.16 -4.03 7.70
N ASP A 33 -22.17 -4.84 8.05
CA ASP A 33 -20.83 -4.77 7.46
C ASP A 33 -20.87 -5.22 5.98
N ARG A 34 -21.59 -6.31 5.67
CA ARG A 34 -21.81 -6.75 4.29
C ARG A 34 -22.56 -5.72 3.45
N HIS A 35 -23.58 -5.06 4.01
CA HIS A 35 -24.33 -4.02 3.29
C HIS A 35 -23.45 -2.80 3.00
N LYS A 36 -22.60 -2.40 3.95
CA LYS A 36 -21.64 -1.30 3.77
C LYS A 36 -20.59 -1.62 2.71
N GLU A 37 -20.11 -2.86 2.66
CA GLU A 37 -19.17 -3.32 1.64
C GLU A 37 -19.81 -3.37 0.25
N ALA A 38 -21.03 -3.92 0.14
CA ALA A 38 -21.76 -3.97 -1.12
C ALA A 38 -22.08 -2.56 -1.68
N ALA A 39 -22.43 -1.61 -0.81
CA ALA A 39 -22.62 -0.22 -1.19
C ALA A 39 -21.33 0.42 -1.71
N ARG A 40 -20.17 0.13 -1.08
CA ARG A 40 -18.86 0.59 -1.57
C ARG A 40 -18.54 0.02 -2.96
N ARG A 41 -18.70 -1.28 -3.15
CA ARG A 41 -18.46 -1.94 -4.46
C ARG A 41 -19.35 -1.36 -5.57
N LYS A 42 -20.64 -1.10 -5.27
CA LYS A 42 -21.57 -0.46 -6.23
C LYS A 42 -21.20 0.99 -6.55
N ALA A 43 -20.73 1.76 -5.56
CA ALA A 43 -20.31 3.14 -5.78
C ALA A 43 -19.06 3.23 -6.70
N THR A 44 -18.16 2.24 -6.64
CA THR A 44 -16.99 2.17 -7.53
C THR A 44 -17.34 1.77 -8.97
N MET A 45 -18.50 1.14 -9.20
CA MET A 45 -18.95 0.66 -10.51
C MET A 45 -19.94 1.61 -11.22
N ASN A 46 -20.07 2.86 -10.75
CA ASN A 46 -20.97 3.82 -11.40
C ASN A 46 -20.34 4.37 -12.69
N PRO A 47 -20.87 4.07 -13.88
CA PRO A 47 -20.27 4.43 -15.18
C PRO A 47 -20.18 5.96 -15.41
N GLU A 48 -20.86 6.76 -14.60
CA GLU A 48 -20.81 8.22 -14.66
C GLU A 48 -19.47 8.79 -14.17
N ILE A 49 -18.73 8.05 -13.33
CA ILE A 49 -17.36 8.42 -12.93
C ILE A 49 -16.38 8.13 -14.07
N GLU A 50 -16.57 7.03 -14.79
CA GLU A 50 -15.70 6.59 -15.87
C GLU A 50 -15.79 7.51 -17.10
N ILE A 51 -17.01 7.93 -17.47
CA ILE A 51 -17.25 8.91 -18.55
C ILE A 51 -16.64 10.28 -18.19
N ARG A 52 -16.70 10.68 -16.91
CA ARG A 52 -16.11 11.94 -16.43
C ARG A 52 -14.59 11.88 -16.39
N GLU A 53 -13.99 10.73 -16.06
CA GLU A 53 -12.54 10.55 -16.12
C GLU A 53 -12.03 10.48 -17.56
N GLN A 54 -12.73 9.78 -18.47
CA GLN A 54 -12.38 9.74 -19.90
C GLN A 54 -12.43 11.12 -20.55
N ARG A 55 -13.38 11.97 -20.18
CA ARG A 55 -13.46 13.36 -20.66
C ARG A 55 -12.36 14.26 -20.08
N ARG A 56 -11.81 13.91 -18.91
CA ARG A 56 -10.65 14.60 -18.28
C ARG A 56 -9.34 14.24 -18.97
N VAL A 57 -9.07 12.95 -19.21
CA VAL A 57 -7.81 12.52 -19.87
C VAL A 57 -7.68 13.02 -21.30
N MET A 58 -8.79 13.23 -22.02
CA MET A 58 -8.78 13.78 -23.39
C MET A 58 -8.40 15.27 -23.43
N SER A 59 -8.56 16.00 -22.32
CA SER A 59 -8.17 17.42 -22.20
C SER A 59 -6.69 17.59 -21.84
N ASP A 60 -6.11 16.62 -21.11
CA ASP A 60 -4.77 16.68 -20.53
C ASP A 60 -3.64 16.45 -21.58
N LEU A 61 -3.96 15.77 -22.69
CA LEU A 61 -2.97 15.45 -23.74
C LEU A 61 -2.51 16.66 -24.58
N SER A 62 -3.08 17.85 -24.35
CA SER A 62 -2.87 19.03 -25.20
C SER A 62 -1.79 20.01 -24.72
N HIS A 63 -1.21 19.84 -23.53
CA HIS A 63 -0.30 20.84 -22.92
C HIS A 63 0.96 20.24 -22.28
N ALA A 64 1.61 19.30 -22.97
CA ALA A 64 2.90 18.76 -22.54
C ALA A 64 4.05 19.71 -22.92
N SER A 65 4.52 20.56 -21.99
CA SER A 65 5.90 21.10 -21.97
C SER A 65 6.26 21.75 -20.62
N ASP A 66 7.34 21.24 -20.02
CA ASP A 66 8.33 21.86 -19.11
C ASP A 66 8.05 22.19 -17.62
N LYS A 67 8.90 21.55 -16.78
CA LYS A 67 9.56 21.94 -15.50
C LYS A 67 8.90 21.72 -14.14
N ASP A 68 9.66 21.05 -13.27
CA ASP A 68 9.41 20.76 -11.85
C ASP A 68 10.15 21.76 -10.93
N ASP A 69 9.44 22.34 -9.96
CA ASP A 69 9.97 23.16 -8.86
C ASP A 69 9.29 22.75 -7.54
N ASP A 70 10.07 22.63 -6.46
CA ASP A 70 9.65 22.15 -5.13
C ASP A 70 10.09 23.18 -4.08
N SER A 71 9.12 23.91 -3.51
CA SER A 71 9.34 24.81 -2.38
C SER A 71 8.14 24.80 -1.43
N HIS A 72 8.41 24.54 -0.16
CA HIS A 72 7.44 24.53 0.93
C HIS A 72 7.31 25.93 1.57
N THR A 73 6.11 26.49 1.58
CA THR A 73 5.67 27.51 2.57
C THR A 73 4.16 27.39 2.83
N PRO A 74 3.67 27.51 4.08
CA PRO A 74 2.24 27.58 4.35
C PRO A 74 1.82 29.05 4.52
N SER A 75 0.87 29.52 3.70
CA SER A 75 0.16 30.78 3.97
C SER A 75 -1.31 30.65 3.59
N ASN A 76 -2.14 31.32 4.38
CA ASN A 76 -3.58 31.18 4.50
C ASN A 76 -4.34 32.03 3.47
N SER A 77 -5.47 31.49 2.98
CA SER A 77 -6.64 32.14 2.36
C SER A 77 -6.45 33.23 1.28
N SER A 78 -6.79 32.89 0.02
CA SER A 78 -7.76 33.64 -0.82
C SER A 78 -8.04 32.91 -2.13
N THR A 79 -9.29 32.98 -2.58
CA THR A 79 -9.87 32.35 -3.77
C THR A 79 -9.21 32.79 -5.07
N SER A 80 -8.46 31.89 -5.69
CA SER A 80 -8.19 31.87 -7.14
C SER A 80 -7.78 30.45 -7.55
N ALA A 81 -8.03 30.11 -8.82
CA ALA A 81 -7.99 28.78 -9.41
C ALA A 81 -6.93 27.85 -8.80
N GLN A 82 -7.39 26.82 -8.09
CA GLN A 82 -6.50 25.89 -7.38
C GLN A 82 -5.74 25.04 -8.41
N PRO A 83 -4.39 25.03 -8.40
CA PRO A 83 -3.63 24.06 -9.18
C PRO A 83 -4.01 22.66 -8.71
N GLU A 84 -4.38 21.78 -9.65
CA GLU A 84 -4.64 20.38 -9.33
C GLU A 84 -3.36 19.79 -8.71
N LYS A 85 -3.39 19.58 -7.39
CA LYS A 85 -2.27 19.02 -6.64
C LYS A 85 -1.93 17.66 -7.26
N LYS A 86 -0.74 17.54 -7.88
CA LYS A 86 -0.18 16.27 -8.36
C LYS A 86 -0.48 15.18 -7.32
N LYS A 87 -1.09 14.07 -7.75
CA LYS A 87 -1.30 12.90 -6.87
C LYS A 87 0.07 12.51 -6.31
N ARG A 88 0.29 12.83 -5.04
CA ARG A 88 1.56 12.53 -4.37
C ARG A 88 1.67 11.03 -4.22
N ASP A 89 2.82 10.46 -4.59
CA ASP A 89 3.17 9.11 -4.21
C ASP A 89 2.95 8.97 -2.70
N LYS A 90 2.03 8.09 -2.32
CA LYS A 90 1.84 7.76 -0.92
C LYS A 90 2.95 6.81 -0.53
N LYS A 91 3.88 7.28 0.30
CA LYS A 91 5.07 6.53 0.69
C LYS A 91 4.86 5.98 2.09
N PHE A 92 5.17 4.69 2.28
CA PHE A 92 5.18 4.07 3.60
C PHE A 92 6.38 4.54 4.44
N CYS A 93 7.52 4.80 3.79
CA CYS A 93 8.76 5.21 4.43
C CYS A 93 9.20 6.62 4.00
N MET A 94 9.95 7.28 4.88
CA MET A 94 10.70 8.48 4.51
C MET A 94 11.88 8.07 3.66
N LEU A 95 12.04 8.74 2.52
CA LEU A 95 13.22 8.55 1.69
C LEU A 95 14.38 9.36 2.27
N PRO A 96 15.63 8.88 2.14
CA PRO A 96 16.78 9.68 2.45
C PRO A 96 16.78 11.01 1.70
N PRO A 97 17.45 12.04 2.25
CA PRO A 97 17.63 13.32 1.58
C PRO A 97 18.27 13.14 0.21
N LYS A 98 17.98 14.06 -0.70
CA LYS A 98 18.68 14.15 -1.99
C LYS A 98 20.12 14.60 -1.77
N ASP A 99 20.99 14.26 -2.70
CA ASP A 99 22.37 14.76 -2.72
C ASP A 99 22.43 16.27 -3.02
N ALA A 100 23.63 16.85 -2.96
CA ALA A 100 23.87 18.26 -3.27
C ALA A 100 23.50 18.65 -4.73
N ALA A 101 23.41 17.67 -5.63
CA ALA A 101 23.00 17.84 -7.02
C ALA A 101 21.48 17.60 -7.23
N GLY A 102 20.73 17.29 -6.16
CA GLY A 102 19.30 17.04 -6.20
C GLY A 102 18.91 15.62 -6.64
N ASN A 103 19.87 14.73 -6.85
CA ASN A 103 19.63 13.34 -7.21
C ASN A 103 19.27 12.51 -5.98
N ARG A 104 18.48 11.46 -6.20
CA ARG A 104 18.29 10.42 -5.19
C ARG A 104 19.39 9.39 -5.34
N ASP A 105 19.73 8.78 -4.22
CA ASP A 105 20.65 7.65 -4.20
C ASP A 105 20.16 6.58 -5.20
N PRO A 106 21.00 6.17 -6.18
CA PRO A 106 20.62 5.25 -7.24
C PRO A 106 20.26 3.85 -6.73
N THR A 107 20.65 3.50 -5.50
CA THR A 107 20.23 2.24 -4.85
C THR A 107 18.76 2.26 -4.43
N TRP A 108 18.12 3.45 -4.39
CA TRP A 108 16.69 3.59 -4.10
C TRP A 108 15.85 3.43 -5.37
N ILE A 109 15.37 2.21 -5.58
CA ILE A 109 14.54 1.86 -6.73
C ILE A 109 13.07 2.19 -6.43
N ARG A 110 12.43 3.01 -7.28
CA ARG A 110 10.98 3.26 -7.19
C ARG A 110 10.23 2.07 -7.78
N VAL A 111 9.36 1.46 -6.98
CA VAL A 111 8.40 0.44 -7.42
C VAL A 111 7.00 1.04 -7.37
N PHE A 112 6.32 1.07 -8.52
CA PHE A 112 4.93 1.51 -8.61
C PHE A 112 4.00 0.30 -8.49
N MET A 113 3.04 0.37 -7.56
CA MET A 113 2.04 -0.68 -7.35
C MET A 113 0.65 -0.07 -7.51
N GLU A 114 -0.04 -0.44 -8.59
CA GLU A 114 -1.37 0.07 -8.90
C GLU A 114 -2.45 -0.68 -8.11
N GLY A 115 -3.46 0.03 -7.62
CA GLY A 115 -4.62 -0.57 -6.96
C GLY A 115 -4.36 -1.14 -5.55
N VAL A 116 -3.15 -0.97 -5.02
CA VAL A 116 -2.76 -1.44 -3.68
C VAL A 116 -2.45 -0.24 -2.78
N ASP A 117 -2.85 -0.31 -1.51
CA ASP A 117 -2.51 0.70 -0.51
C ASP A 117 -1.05 0.54 -0.02
N GLU A 118 -0.57 1.50 0.77
CA GLU A 118 0.82 1.55 1.23
C GLU A 118 1.21 0.32 2.07
N VAL A 119 0.26 -0.22 2.83
CA VAL A 119 0.46 -1.39 3.69
C VAL A 119 0.49 -2.66 2.86
N GLY A 120 -0.44 -2.82 1.92
CA GLY A 120 -0.46 -3.94 0.97
C GLY A 120 0.76 -3.95 0.07
N ALA A 121 1.24 -2.78 -0.34
CA ALA A 121 2.48 -2.63 -1.09
C ALA A 121 3.69 -3.10 -0.28
N HIS A 122 3.83 -2.65 0.98
CA HIS A 122 4.93 -3.07 1.85
C HIS A 122 4.90 -4.57 2.17
N CYS A 123 3.73 -5.10 2.54
CA CYS A 123 3.57 -6.52 2.87
C CYS A 123 3.67 -7.43 1.64
N GLY A 124 3.29 -6.93 0.46
CA GLY A 124 3.26 -7.70 -0.77
C GLY A 124 4.51 -7.57 -1.65
N LEU A 125 5.45 -6.68 -1.30
CA LEU A 125 6.67 -6.45 -2.10
C LEU A 125 7.52 -7.72 -2.29
N PHE A 126 7.44 -8.64 -1.33
CA PHE A 126 8.20 -9.91 -1.34
C PHE A 126 7.44 -11.07 -1.98
N PHE A 127 6.28 -10.85 -2.59
CA PHE A 127 5.69 -11.85 -3.47
C PHE A 127 6.52 -11.95 -4.75
N VAL A 128 6.75 -13.19 -5.19
CA VAL A 128 7.47 -13.46 -6.44
C VAL A 128 6.73 -12.78 -7.59
N SER A 129 7.39 -11.77 -8.16
CA SER A 129 6.94 -10.96 -9.27
C SER A 129 8.17 -10.62 -10.12
N GLU A 130 7.96 -10.25 -11.38
CA GLU A 130 9.04 -9.89 -12.30
C GLU A 130 9.97 -8.81 -11.70
N THR A 131 9.41 -7.82 -11.01
CA THR A 131 10.17 -6.77 -10.32
C THR A 131 11.04 -7.33 -9.20
N TYR A 132 10.52 -8.28 -8.42
CA TYR A 132 11.26 -8.92 -7.33
C TYR A 132 12.41 -9.79 -7.87
N GLU A 133 12.15 -10.56 -8.91
CA GLU A 133 13.17 -11.39 -9.57
C GLU A 133 14.32 -10.54 -10.12
N ARG A 134 14.00 -9.45 -10.82
CA ARG A 134 15.02 -8.52 -11.32
C ARG A 134 15.84 -7.90 -10.21
N LEU A 135 15.17 -7.41 -9.15
CA LEU A 135 15.83 -6.82 -7.99
C LEU A 135 16.81 -7.81 -7.34
N MET A 136 16.37 -9.04 -7.09
CA MET A 136 17.19 -10.08 -6.50
C MET A 136 18.36 -10.48 -7.41
N GLY A 137 18.15 -10.50 -8.72
CA GLY A 137 19.20 -10.73 -9.71
C GLY A 137 20.31 -9.66 -9.64
N ASP A 138 19.94 -8.38 -9.63
CA ASP A 138 20.89 -7.27 -9.55
C ASP A 138 21.69 -7.29 -8.24
N VAL A 139 21.01 -7.61 -7.13
CA VAL A 139 21.67 -7.76 -5.81
C VAL A 139 22.63 -8.95 -5.81
N GLY A 140 22.23 -10.09 -6.38
CA GLY A 140 23.09 -11.26 -6.51
C GLY A 140 24.34 -10.97 -7.35
N ALA A 141 24.18 -10.34 -8.51
CA ALA A 141 25.30 -9.97 -9.39
C ALA A 141 26.31 -9.05 -8.68
N ARG A 142 25.84 -8.08 -7.89
CA ARG A 142 26.70 -7.19 -7.12
C ARG A 142 27.50 -7.93 -6.04
N ILE A 143 26.88 -8.89 -5.36
CA ILE A 143 27.57 -9.72 -4.36
C ILE A 143 28.64 -10.59 -5.03
N GLU A 144 28.32 -11.19 -6.18
CA GLU A 144 29.28 -11.99 -6.95
C GLU A 144 30.49 -11.16 -7.39
N GLU A 145 30.27 -9.91 -7.80
CA GLU A 145 31.34 -8.98 -8.15
C GLU A 145 32.26 -8.71 -6.96
N TRP A 146 31.71 -8.39 -5.78
CA TRP A 146 32.51 -8.19 -4.56
C TRP A 146 33.35 -9.42 -4.19
N ILE A 147 32.76 -10.61 -4.30
CA ILE A 147 33.49 -11.85 -4.03
C ILE A 147 34.61 -12.04 -5.05
N ARG A 148 34.36 -11.78 -6.33
CA ARG A 148 35.36 -11.91 -7.39
C ARG A 148 36.52 -10.93 -7.19
N GLU A 149 36.22 -9.70 -6.82
CA GLU A 149 37.23 -8.69 -6.48
C GLU A 149 38.08 -9.12 -5.28
N ASP A 150 37.46 -9.56 -4.18
CA ASP A 150 38.17 -10.05 -2.98
C ASP A 150 39.09 -11.25 -3.31
N MET A 151 38.59 -12.21 -4.09
CA MET A 151 39.40 -13.35 -4.54
C MET A 151 40.56 -12.92 -5.43
N SER A 152 40.36 -11.93 -6.30
CA SER A 152 41.42 -11.40 -7.18
C SER A 152 42.51 -10.71 -6.38
N VAL A 153 42.16 -9.93 -5.35
CA VAL A 153 43.12 -9.25 -4.47
C VAL A 153 43.96 -10.27 -3.73
N ARG A 154 43.35 -11.29 -3.12
CA ARG A 154 44.09 -12.35 -2.42
C ARG A 154 45.05 -13.11 -3.34
N ALA A 155 44.61 -13.44 -4.56
CA ALA A 155 45.46 -14.13 -5.53
C ALA A 155 46.69 -13.30 -5.93
N VAL A 156 46.55 -11.97 -6.06
CA VAL A 156 47.67 -11.06 -6.34
C VAL A 156 48.61 -10.96 -5.14
N GLU A 157 48.08 -10.88 -3.91
CA GLU A 157 48.89 -10.84 -2.69
C GLU A 157 49.69 -12.13 -2.49
N GLU A 158 49.08 -13.29 -2.74
CA GLU A 158 49.77 -14.59 -2.70
C GLU A 158 50.89 -14.67 -3.76
N ALA A 159 50.61 -14.23 -4.99
CA ALA A 159 51.59 -14.26 -6.08
C ALA A 159 52.73 -13.22 -5.91
N ALA A 160 52.52 -12.15 -5.14
CA ALA A 160 53.53 -11.14 -4.85
C ALA A 160 54.37 -11.44 -3.60
N GLY A 161 53.96 -12.43 -2.80
CA GLY A 161 54.65 -12.88 -1.59
C GLY A 161 55.68 -14.01 -1.82
N GLU A 162 55.84 -14.47 -3.07
CA GLU A 162 56.79 -15.49 -3.52
C GLU A 162 57.95 -14.86 -4.31
#